data_AF-A0A7Z6QF05-F1
#
_entry.id   AF-A0A7Z6QF05-F1
#
_cell.length_a   1.000
_cell.length_b   1.000
_cell.length_c   1.000
_cell.angle_alpha   90.00
_cell.angle_beta   90.00
_cell.angle_gamma   90.00
#
_symmetry.space_group_name_H-M   'P 1'
#
loop_
_entity.id
_entity.type
_entity.pdbx_description
1 polymer ?
#
loop_
_entity_poly.entity_id
_entity_poly.type
_entity_poly.pdbx_seq_one_letter_code
_entity_poly.pdbx_strand_id
1 'polypeptide(L)' 'MTNRIALVIQYDGSGFRGWQNQKDSITVQGTLEEKIAELDPIRPVKAIAA' A
#
# COMPACT_ATOMS: atom_id res chain seq x y z
N MET A 1 -12.59 6.85 -15.08
CA MET A 1 -13.35 6.75 -13.81
C MET A 1 -12.41 6.21 -12.75
N THR A 2 -12.43 6.80 -11.56
CA THR A 2 -11.61 6.34 -10.43
C THR A 2 -12.50 5.52 -9.50
N ASN A 3 -12.14 4.26 -9.24
CA ASN A 3 -12.86 3.41 -8.30
C ASN A 3 -12.27 3.58 -6.90
N ARG A 4 -13.11 3.88 -5.91
CA ARG A 4 -12.70 3.94 -4.51
C ARG A 4 -13.11 2.64 -3.83
N ILE A 5 -12.13 1.87 -3.40
CA ILE A 5 -12.31 0.56 -2.76
C ILE A 5 -11.89 0.68 -1.30
N ALA A 6 -12.71 0.17 -0.39
CA ALA A 6 -12.33 0.02 1.01
C ALA A 6 -11.73 -1.37 1.23
N LEU A 7 -10.58 -1.42 1.90
CA LEU A 7 -9.90 -2.65 2.30
C LEU A 7 -9.72 -2.65 3.81
N VAL A 8 -9.99 -3.78 4.45
CA VAL A 8 -9.60 -4.04 5.85
C VAL A 8 -8.43 -5.01 5.78
N ILE A 9 -7.28 -4.63 6.34
CA ILE A 9 -6.07 -5.44 6.28
C ILE A 9 -5.49 -5.65 7.68
N GLN A 10 -4.92 -6.83 7.86
CA GLN A 10 -4.12 -7.21 9.02
C GLN A 10 -2.70 -7.48 8.53
N TYR A 11 -1.71 -7.09 9.32
CA TYR A 11 -0.31 -7.36 9.03
C TYR A 11 0.47 -7.56 10.34
N ASP A 12 1.55 -8.33 10.26
CA ASP A 12 2.59 -8.31 11.29
C ASP A 12 3.50 -7.11 11.04
N GLY A 13 3.63 -6.22 12.02
CA GLY A 13 4.44 -5.01 11.92
C GLY A 13 5.94 -5.23 12.06
N SER A 14 6.39 -6.42 12.49
CA SER A 14 7.80 -6.68 12.86
C SER A 14 8.81 -6.40 11.73
N GLY A 15 8.42 -6.63 10.47
CA GLY A 15 9.26 -6.43 9.29
C GLY A 15 9.12 -5.05 8.63
N PHE A 16 8.23 -4.19 9.14
CA PHE A 16 7.89 -2.91 8.51
C PHE A 16 8.29 -1.74 9.38
N ARG A 17 8.71 -0.65 8.75
CA ARG A 17 8.96 0.63 9.43
C ARG A 17 7.69 1.46 9.48
N GLY A 18 6.63 0.87 10.03
CA GLY A 18 5.32 1.49 10.15
C GLY A 18 4.48 1.49 8.86
N TRP A 19 3.39 2.27 8.89
CA TRP A 19 2.43 2.35 7.81
C TRP A 19 2.93 3.17 6.63
N GLN A 20 3.29 4.42 6.88
CA GLN A 20 3.49 5.45 5.85
C GLN A 20 4.72 5.16 4.99
N ASN A 21 4.57 5.33 3.67
CA ASN A 21 5.70 5.19 2.75
C ASN A 21 6.76 6.28 3.02
N GLN A 22 8.03 5.85 3.12
CA GLN A 22 9.16 6.70 3.40
C GLN A 22 10.38 6.21 2.59
N LYS A 23 11.35 7.11 2.36
CA LYS A 23 12.54 6.78 1.58
C LYS A 23 13.37 5.68 2.27
N ASP A 24 13.92 4.75 1.48
CA ASP A 24 14.89 3.75 1.92
C ASP A 24 14.38 2.81 3.06
N SER A 25 13.08 2.49 3.07
CA SER A 25 12.47 1.65 4.09
C SER A 25 11.31 0.83 3.55
N ILE A 26 11.16 -0.40 4.04
CA ILE A 26 9.99 -1.24 3.75
C ILE A 26 8.86 -0.80 4.70
N THR A 27 7.69 -0.50 4.13
CA THR A 27 6.53 0.05 4.83
C THR A 27 5.27 -0.64 4.34
N VAL A 28 4.23 -0.67 5.17
CA VAL A 28 2.98 -1.37 4.81
C VAL A 28 2.32 -0.70 3.60
N GLN A 29 2.27 0.63 3.56
CA GLN A 29 1.73 1.38 2.42
C GLN A 29 2.53 1.10 1.14
N GLY A 30 3.86 1.15 1.19
CA GLY A 30 4.71 0.93 0.03
C GLY A 30 4.53 -0.47 -0.56
N THR A 31 4.58 -1.51 0.28
CA THR A 31 4.38 -2.89 -0.15
C THR A 31 2.96 -3.13 -0.69
N LEU A 32 1.94 -2.56 -0.06
CA LEU A 32 0.57 -2.69 -0.54
C LEU A 32 0.36 -2.00 -1.90
N GLU A 33 0.86 -0.77 -2.06
CA GLU A 33 0.78 -0.03 -3.33
C GLU A 33 1.53 -0.76 -4.46
N GLU A 34 2.72 -1.32 -4.19
CA GLU A 34 3.50 -2.13 -5.13
C GLU A 34 2.72 -3.38 -5.60
N LYS A 35 2.15 -4.15 -4.67
CA LYS A 35 1.41 -5.39 -5.00
C LYS A 35 0.09 -5.16 -5.69
N ILE A 36 -0.60 -4.05 -5.43
CA ILE A 36 -1.80 -3.70 -6.20
C ILE A 36 -1.41 -3.25 -7.61
N ALA A 37 -0.30 -2.53 -7.78
CA ALA A 37 0.18 -2.13 -9.10
C ALA A 37 0.55 -3.32 -9.98
N GLU A 38 1.02 -4.45 -9.40
CA GLU A 38 1.22 -5.70 -10.15
C GLU A 38 -0.09 -6.26 -10.77
N LEU A 39 -1.25 -5.99 -10.15
CA LEU A 39 -2.56 -6.45 -10.64
C LEU A 39 -3.13 -5.53 -11.75
N ASP A 40 -2.78 -4.25 -11.73
CA ASP A 40 -3.18 -3.26 -12.74
C ASP A 40 -2.02 -2.31 -13.06
N PRO A 41 -1.06 -2.73 -13.91
CA PRO A 41 0.18 -1.99 -14.16
C PRO A 41 0.00 -0.64 -14.86
N ILE A 42 -1.20 -0.36 -15.38
CA ILE A 42 -1.47 0.79 -16.23
C ILE A 42 -2.01 1.96 -15.39
N ARG A 43 -2.58 1.69 -14.21
CA ARG A 43 -3.22 2.71 -13.38
C ARG A 43 -2.42 2.97 -12.10
N PRO A 44 -2.21 4.25 -11.73
CA PRO A 44 -1.56 4.57 -10.48
C PRO A 44 -2.42 4.13 -9.28
N VAL A 45 -1.75 3.66 -8.23
CA VAL A 45 -2.39 3.18 -7.00
C VAL A 45 -2.05 4.13 -5.85
N LYS A 46 -3.03 4.41 -4.98
CA LYS A 46 -2.81 5.10 -3.71
C LYS A 46 -3.63 4.48 -2.59
N ALA A 47 -2.95 4.10 -1.51
CA ALA A 47 -3.59 3.67 -0.27
C ALA A 47 -3.61 4.82 0.75
N ILE A 48 -4.73 4.95 1.47
CA ILE A 48 -4.92 5.93 2.54
C ILE A 48 -5.47 5.18 3.75
N ALA A 49 -4.85 5.36 4.92
CA ALA A 49 -5.36 4.89 6.21
C ALA A 49 -5.73 6.08 7.10
N ALA A 50 -6.64 5.83 8.04
CA ALA A 50 -7.06 6.78 9.07
C ALA A 50 -6.11 6.77 10.26
#